data_AF-A0A7V0JT79-F1
#
_entry.id   AF-A0A7V0JT79-F1
#
_cell.length_a   1.000
_cell.length_b   1.000
_cell.length_c   1.000
_cell.angle_alpha   90.00
_cell.angle_beta   90.00
_cell.angle_gamma   90.00
#
_symmetry.space_group_name_H-M   'P 1'
#
loop_
_entity.id
_entity.type
_entity.pdbx_description
1 polymer ?
#
loop_
_entity_poly.entity_id
_entity_poly.type
_entity_poly.pdbx_seq_one_letter_code
_entity_poly.pdbx_strand_id
1 'polypeptide(L)'
;MRSLHRDEPDAGEALVEAPQKWKWSSAASHIKNKDDKLVKVEQLNAIVQKPWAKFLSLEVTGEERHALQRHERTGRPLGSLKFLERPEKKLGRALRQGKPGPKPKDK
;
A
#
# COMPACT_ATOMS: atom_id res chain seq x y z
N MET A 1 -4.12 -1.53 39.76
CA MET A 1 -4.29 -0.16 39.24
C MET A 1 -4.01 -0.17 37.74
N ARG A 2 -5.06 0.07 36.95
CA ARG A 2 -5.12 0.40 35.51
C ARG A 2 -4.03 -0.17 34.57
N SER A 3 -4.30 -1.35 34.04
CA SER A 3 -4.01 -1.64 32.63
C SER A 3 -4.73 -0.60 31.78
N LEU A 4 -3.98 0.29 31.14
CA LEU A 4 -4.45 1.03 29.97
C LEU A 4 -3.88 0.31 28.76
N HIS A 5 -4.54 -0.78 28.36
CA HIS A 5 -4.53 -1.20 26.95
C HIS A 5 -5.27 -0.08 26.22
N ARG A 6 -4.51 0.90 25.75
CA ARG A 6 -5.03 1.99 24.94
C ARG A 6 -4.95 1.52 23.49
N ASP A 7 -5.88 0.64 23.11
CA ASP A 7 -6.27 0.50 21.70
C ASP A 7 -7.15 1.71 21.37
N GLU A 8 -6.55 2.91 21.36
CA GLU A 8 -7.15 4.05 20.69
C GLU A 8 -6.89 3.87 19.19
N PRO A 9 -7.91 3.97 18.32
CA PRO A 9 -7.65 4.07 16.90
C PRO A 9 -6.84 5.37 16.71
N ASP A 10 -5.62 5.23 16.21
CA ASP A 10 -4.82 6.34 15.68
C ASP A 10 -5.63 6.96 14.52
N ALA A 11 -6.53 7.87 14.89
CA ALA A 11 -7.35 8.65 13.99
C ALA A 11 -6.45 9.70 13.34
N GLY A 12 -5.57 9.24 12.46
CA GLY A 12 -4.88 10.09 11.51
C GLY A 12 -5.94 10.96 10.82
N GLU A 13 -5.83 12.27 11.01
CA GLU A 13 -6.84 13.22 10.61
C GLU A 13 -7.21 13.04 9.13
N ALA A 14 -8.51 12.90 8.85
CA ALA A 14 -8.98 12.78 7.48
C ALA A 14 -8.70 14.10 6.74
N LEU A 15 -7.80 14.06 5.74
CA LEU A 15 -7.47 15.22 4.91
C LEU A 15 -8.70 15.79 4.18
N VAL A 16 -9.69 14.94 3.88
CA VAL A 16 -10.99 15.29 3.31
C VAL A 16 -12.08 14.33 3.78
N GLU A 17 -13.32 14.77 3.73
CA GLU A 17 -14.52 13.98 4.10
C GLU A 17 -14.76 12.76 3.20
N ALA A 18 -14.28 12.78 1.95
CA ALA A 18 -14.50 11.70 0.99
C ALA A 18 -13.37 11.62 -0.05
N PRO A 19 -12.99 10.41 -0.51
CA PRO A 19 -11.82 10.23 -1.37
C PRO A 19 -11.93 10.98 -2.70
N GLN A 20 -13.11 11.05 -3.31
CA GLN A 20 -13.34 11.80 -4.55
C GLN A 20 -13.17 13.32 -4.43
N LYS A 21 -13.14 13.86 -3.20
CA LYS A 21 -12.91 15.30 -2.97
C LYS A 21 -11.43 15.66 -2.95
N TRP A 22 -10.53 14.68 -2.82
CA TRP A 22 -9.09 14.93 -2.78
C TRP A 22 -8.52 15.18 -4.18
N LYS A 23 -8.24 16.45 -4.47
CA LYS A 23 -7.73 16.91 -5.79
C LYS A 23 -6.40 16.29 -6.20
N TRP A 24 -5.62 15.80 -5.25
CA TRP A 24 -4.32 15.17 -5.47
C TRP A 24 -4.40 13.64 -5.56
N SER A 25 -5.58 13.09 -5.84
CA SER A 25 -5.76 11.66 -6.11
C SER A 25 -6.59 11.43 -7.37
N SER A 26 -6.42 10.25 -7.95
CA SER A 26 -7.23 9.75 -9.06
C SER A 26 -8.58 9.17 -8.62
N ALA A 27 -8.91 9.20 -7.32
CA ALA A 27 -10.09 8.55 -6.77
C ALA A 27 -11.39 9.03 -7.44
N ALA A 28 -11.48 10.33 -7.74
CA ALA A 28 -12.64 10.90 -8.43
C ALA A 28 -12.83 10.32 -9.84
N SER A 29 -11.74 10.14 -10.59
CA SER A 29 -11.73 9.60 -11.95
C SER A 29 -12.19 8.15 -11.96
N HIS A 30 -11.68 7.34 -11.03
CA HIS A 30 -12.09 5.95 -10.85
C HIS A 30 -13.55 5.79 -10.37
N ILE A 31 -14.01 6.60 -9.42
CA ILE A 31 -15.39 6.56 -8.95
C ILE A 31 -16.38 6.95 -10.05
N LYS A 32 -16.04 7.96 -10.86
CA LYS A 32 -16.87 8.40 -11.99
C LYS A 32 -16.72 7.52 -13.23
N ASN A 33 -15.82 6.54 -13.19
CA ASN A 33 -15.43 5.72 -14.33
C ASN A 33 -15.12 6.57 -15.59
N LYS A 34 -14.34 7.64 -15.41
CA LYS A 34 -14.01 8.60 -16.46
C LYS A 34 -12.52 8.89 -16.43
N ASP A 35 -11.87 8.71 -17.57
CA ASP A 35 -10.48 9.10 -17.77
C ASP A 35 -10.26 10.59 -17.54
N ASP A 36 -9.07 10.95 -17.07
CA ASP A 36 -8.61 12.33 -16.98
C ASP A 36 -7.28 12.53 -17.72
N LYS A 37 -6.65 13.70 -17.54
CA LYS A 37 -5.40 14.06 -18.23
C LYS A 37 -4.22 13.12 -17.89
N LEU A 38 -4.26 12.43 -16.75
CA LEU A 38 -3.17 11.60 -16.21
C LEU A 38 -3.56 10.12 -16.06
N VAL A 39 -4.85 9.81 -15.98
CA VAL A 39 -5.35 8.49 -15.57
C VAL A 39 -6.25 7.88 -16.63
N LYS A 40 -5.94 6.64 -17.03
CA LYS A 40 -6.84 5.75 -17.77
C LYS A 40 -7.47 4.75 -16.81
N VAL A 41 -8.78 4.85 -16.56
CA VAL A 41 -9.43 4.12 -15.46
C VAL A 41 -9.60 2.63 -15.74
N GLU A 42 -9.64 2.24 -17.01
CA GLU A 42 -9.88 0.86 -17.46
C GLU A 42 -8.92 -0.16 -16.84
N GLN A 43 -7.62 0.18 -16.77
CA GLN A 43 -6.58 -0.75 -16.33
C GLN A 43 -6.77 -1.18 -14.88
N LEU A 44 -7.01 -0.23 -13.98
CA LEU A 44 -7.22 -0.53 -12.57
C LEU A 44 -8.63 -1.08 -12.32
N ASN A 45 -9.63 -0.70 -13.12
CA ASN A 45 -10.97 -1.30 -13.06
C ASN A 45 -10.92 -2.81 -13.32
N ALA A 46 -10.10 -3.26 -14.27
CA ALA A 46 -9.92 -4.68 -14.59
C ALA A 46 -9.34 -5.47 -13.40
N ILE A 47 -8.61 -4.81 -12.50
CA ILE A 47 -8.03 -5.42 -11.29
C ILE A 47 -9.03 -5.40 -10.14
N VAL A 48 -9.66 -4.26 -9.87
CA VAL A 48 -10.55 -4.08 -8.70
C VAL A 48 -11.87 -4.83 -8.87
N GLN A 49 -12.41 -4.89 -10.10
CA GLN A 49 -13.64 -5.61 -10.48
C GLN A 49 -14.86 -5.32 -9.58
N LYS A 50 -14.85 -4.18 -8.89
CA LYS A 50 -15.89 -3.74 -7.94
C LYS A 50 -16.08 -2.22 -8.08
N PRO A 51 -17.24 -1.68 -7.69
CA PRO A 51 -17.42 -0.23 -7.62
C PRO A 51 -16.36 0.41 -6.72
N TRP A 52 -15.63 1.40 -7.24
CA TRP A 52 -14.53 2.03 -6.52
C TRP A 52 -14.92 2.66 -5.19
N ALA A 53 -16.11 3.25 -5.10
CA ALA A 53 -16.61 3.79 -3.84
C ALA A 53 -16.69 2.72 -2.74
N LYS A 54 -17.06 1.48 -3.09
CA LYS A 54 -17.09 0.35 -2.16
C LYS A 54 -15.69 -0.19 -1.86
N PHE A 55 -14.80 -0.21 -2.87
CA PHE A 55 -13.43 -0.66 -2.69
C PHE A 55 -12.65 0.26 -1.74
N LEU A 56 -12.79 1.58 -1.90
CA LEU A 56 -12.12 2.58 -1.07
C LEU A 56 -12.70 2.70 0.34
N SER A 57 -13.90 2.16 0.59
CA SER A 57 -14.48 2.08 1.93
C SER A 57 -14.11 0.79 2.66
N LEU A 58 -13.31 -0.11 2.06
CA LEU A 58 -12.85 -1.31 2.72
C LEU A 58 -11.82 -0.95 3.80
N GLU A 59 -11.98 -1.53 4.97
CA GLU A 59 -10.97 -1.44 6.02
C GLU A 59 -9.78 -2.32 5.66
N VAL A 60 -8.58 -1.77 5.85
CA VAL A 60 -7.33 -2.52 5.78
C VAL A 60 -7.02 -3.04 7.18
N THR A 61 -6.78 -4.35 7.30
CA THR A 61 -6.47 -4.97 8.58
C THR A 61 -5.17 -4.40 9.16
N GLY A 62 -5.01 -4.48 10.49
CA GLY A 62 -3.77 -4.05 11.15
C GLY A 62 -2.53 -4.78 10.62
N GLU A 63 -2.67 -6.06 10.28
CA GLU A 63 -1.60 -6.88 9.71
C GLU A 63 -1.19 -6.40 8.31
N GLU A 64 -2.17 -6.14 7.42
CA GLU A 64 -1.92 -5.62 6.08
C GLU A 64 -1.29 -4.22 6.14
N ARG A 65 -1.80 -3.35 7.01
CA ARG A 65 -1.24 -2.00 7.24
C ARG A 65 0.21 -2.07 7.67
N HIS A 66 0.51 -2.91 8.67
CA HIS A 66 1.87 -3.08 9.16
C HIS A 66 2.80 -3.70 8.11
N ALA A 67 2.29 -4.62 7.27
CA ALA A 67 3.05 -5.12 6.13
C ALA A 67 3.41 -3.99 5.15
N LEU A 68 2.42 -3.21 4.70
CA LEU A 68 2.65 -2.08 3.79
C LEU A 68 3.67 -1.09 4.35
N GLN A 69 3.50 -0.63 5.58
CA GLN A 69 4.40 0.33 6.24
C GLN A 69 5.85 -0.19 6.36
N ARG A 70 6.04 -1.46 6.71
CA ARG A 70 7.38 -2.07 6.76
C ARG A 70 8.06 -2.07 5.39
N HIS A 71 7.30 -2.37 4.34
CA HIS A 71 7.82 -2.44 2.98
C HIS A 71 8.06 -1.05 2.37
N GLU A 72 7.24 -0.05 2.70
CA GLU A 72 7.49 1.37 2.39
C GLU A 72 8.79 1.86 3.05
N ARG A 73 8.96 1.63 4.36
CA ARG A 73 10.15 2.08 5.12
C ARG A 73 11.46 1.49 4.60
N THR A 74 11.43 0.25 4.13
CA THR A 74 12.63 -0.43 3.60
C THR A 74 12.83 -0.22 2.10
N GLY A 75 11.81 0.28 1.38
CA GLY A 75 11.79 0.38 -0.07
C GLY A 75 11.74 -0.98 -0.79
N ARG A 76 11.51 -2.08 -0.06
CA ARG A 76 11.45 -3.43 -0.64
C ARG A 76 10.01 -3.78 -1.00
N PRO A 77 9.74 -4.24 -2.24
CA PRO A 77 8.38 -4.53 -2.68
C PRO A 77 7.72 -5.64 -1.84
N LEU A 78 6.47 -5.42 -1.45
CA LEU A 78 5.59 -6.44 -0.87
C LEU A 78 4.98 -7.27 -2.01
N GLY A 79 5.05 -8.60 -1.92
CA GLY A 79 4.43 -9.47 -2.91
C GLY A 79 4.84 -10.94 -2.76
N SER A 80 4.22 -11.81 -3.54
CA SER A 80 4.56 -13.24 -3.56
C SER A 80 5.95 -13.48 -4.15
N LEU A 81 6.56 -14.64 -3.84
CA LEU A 81 7.87 -15.01 -4.41
C LEU A 81 7.84 -14.97 -5.95
N LYS A 82 6.80 -15.55 -6.56
CA LYS A 82 6.59 -15.52 -8.02
C LYS A 82 6.47 -14.10 -8.57
N PHE A 83 5.81 -13.20 -7.82
CA PHE A 83 5.73 -11.79 -8.20
C PHE A 83 7.11 -11.12 -8.17
N LEU A 84 7.93 -11.40 -7.15
CA LEU A 84 9.24 -10.77 -6.95
C LEU A 84 10.33 -11.30 -7.91
N GLU A 85 10.28 -12.56 -8.30
CA GLU A 85 11.22 -13.14 -9.27
C GLU A 85 11.17 -12.43 -10.63
N ARG A 86 9.98 -12.01 -11.07
CA ARG A 86 9.78 -11.33 -12.35
C ARG A 86 10.54 -9.99 -12.45
N PRO A 87 10.36 -9.01 -11.54
CA PRO A 87 11.11 -7.76 -11.56
C PRO A 87 12.58 -7.97 -11.21
N GLU A 88 12.96 -8.91 -10.33
CA GLU A 88 14.38 -9.22 -10.09
C GLU A 88 15.08 -9.67 -11.38
N LYS A 89 14.46 -10.58 -12.15
CA LYS A 89 14.98 -11.04 -13.44
C LYS A 89 15.08 -9.90 -14.47
N LYS A 90 14.08 -9.02 -14.52
CA LYS A 90 14.07 -7.88 -15.45
C LYS A 90 15.11 -6.82 -15.09
N LEU A 91 15.35 -6.57 -13.81
CA LEU A 91 16.25 -5.52 -13.34
C LEU A 91 17.69 -6.01 -13.12
N GLY A 92 17.92 -7.33 -13.09
CA GLY A 92 19.24 -7.90 -12.82
C GLY A 92 19.74 -7.63 -11.40
N ARG A 93 18.85 -7.34 -10.45
CA ARG A 93 19.20 -7.09 -9.03
C ARG A 93 18.23 -7.76 -8.09
N ALA A 94 18.71 -8.12 -6.89
CA ALA A 94 17.87 -8.65 -5.83
C ALA A 94 16.99 -7.53 -5.22
N LEU A 95 15.69 -7.78 -5.13
CA LEU A 95 14.70 -6.91 -4.47
C LEU A 95 14.31 -7.48 -3.11
N ARG A 96 14.33 -8.80 -2.98
CA ARG A 96 14.12 -9.52 -1.71
C ARG A 96 15.19 -9.17 -0.69
N GLN A 97 14.80 -9.29 0.58
CA GLN A 97 15.75 -9.19 1.68
C GLN A 97 16.78 -10.31 1.56
N GLY A 98 18.06 -9.93 1.50
CA GLY A 98 19.17 -10.88 1.54
C GLY A 98 19.44 -11.38 2.97
N LYS A 99 20.40 -12.29 3.09
CA LYS A 99 20.90 -12.70 4.41
C LYS A 99 21.45 -11.47 5.15
N PRO A 100 21.20 -11.33 6.47
CA PRO A 100 21.87 -10.31 7.28
C PRO A 100 23.37 -10.36 7.07
N GLY A 101 24.03 -9.20 7.12
CA GLY A 101 25.48 -9.14 7.11
C GLY A 101 26.08 -9.87 8.31
N PRO A 102 27.38 -10.24 8.24
CA PRO A 102 28.09 -10.81 9.39
C PRO A 102 27.95 -9.91 10.62
N LYS A 103 27.80 -10.53 11.81
CA LYS A 103 27.84 -9.76 13.07
C LYS A 103 29.20 -9.05 13.16
N PRO A 104 29.25 -7.78 13.62
CA PRO A 104 30.51 -7.12 13.90
C PRO A 104 31.28 -7.93 14.95
N LYS A 105 32.61 -8.05 14.79
CA LYS A 105 33.48 -8.60 15.83
C LYS A 105 33.51 -7.61 17.00
N ASP A 106 33.41 -8.11 18.22
CA ASP A 106 33.66 -7.32 19.42
C ASP A 106 35.05 -6.68 19.31
N LYS A 107 35.15 -5.39 19.64
CA LYS A 107 36.41 -4.66 19.71
C LYS A 107 37.20 -5.05 20.94
#